data_AF-A0A748WS92-F1
#
_entry.id   AF-A0A748WS92-F1
#
_cell.length_a   1.000
_cell.length_b   1.000
_cell.length_c   1.000
_cell.angle_alpha   90.00
_cell.angle_beta   90.00
_cell.angle_gamma   90.00
#
_symmetry.space_group_name_H-M   'P 1'
#
loop_
_entity.id
_entity.type
_entity.pdbx_description
1 polymer ?
#
loop_
_entity_poly.entity_id
_entity_poly.type
_entity_poly.pdbx_seq_one_letter_code
_entity_poly.pdbx_strand_id
1 'polypeptide(L)'
;MTKEIVTFKGFNKDLKCRDFQFEIGKTFHHDGKVEACGSGFHACECPFDVFSYYSPADSRFAETISFGITDREEDGDTKIASASITIKAELTLPQFIQRGIEWIWSKIDKSLEQQIMCGNWSAATNTGNWSAATNTGNRSAATNTGNRSAATNTGNWSAATNTGDWSAATNTGNRSAATNTGDWSAATNTGNRSAATNTGNWSAATNTGNWSAATNTGNRSAAEVSGSQSVAAAFGIEGKARASEGGAIVLCYRDEDGELIHIRASKVGENGIMPNTWYQLNEDGEFVACE
;
A
#
# COMPACT_ATOMS: atom_id res chain seq x y z
N MET A 1 -2.77 28.32 -19.33
CA MET A 1 -1.94 27.35 -18.59
C MET A 1 -2.54 25.97 -18.85
N THR A 2 -1.72 24.99 -19.24
CA THR A 2 -2.15 23.59 -19.28
C THR A 2 -2.45 23.11 -17.87
N LYS A 3 -3.54 22.36 -17.68
CA LYS A 3 -3.95 21.85 -16.37
C LYS A 3 -2.91 20.83 -15.89
N GLU A 4 -2.39 21.04 -14.68
CA GLU A 4 -1.54 20.07 -13.98
C GLU A 4 -2.41 19.17 -13.10
N ILE A 5 -2.10 17.88 -13.08
CA ILE A 5 -2.83 16.85 -12.33
C ILE A 5 -1.82 16.09 -11.48
N VAL A 6 -2.04 16.02 -10.17
CA VAL A 6 -1.25 15.15 -9.29
C VAL A 6 -1.65 13.71 -9.57
N THR A 7 -0.67 12.89 -9.91
CA THR A 7 -0.87 11.48 -10.24
C THR A 7 0.17 10.62 -9.53
N PHE A 8 -0.05 9.31 -9.53
CA PHE A 8 0.79 8.31 -8.89
C PHE A 8 1.16 7.24 -9.91
N LYS A 9 2.41 6.78 -9.84
CA LYS A 9 2.93 5.84 -10.83
C LYS A 9 3.74 4.74 -10.17
N GLY A 10 3.50 3.53 -10.63
CA GLY A 10 4.35 2.37 -10.39
C GLY A 10 5.35 2.18 -11.53
N PHE A 11 6.50 1.61 -11.19
CA PHE A 11 7.57 1.25 -12.10
C PHE A 11 8.08 -0.15 -11.75
N ASN A 12 8.78 -0.78 -12.70
CA ASN A 12 9.63 -1.90 -12.34
C ASN A 12 10.85 -1.43 -11.52
N LYS A 13 11.68 -2.38 -11.09
CA LYS A 13 12.87 -2.18 -10.25
C LYS A 13 13.84 -1.14 -10.85
N ASP A 14 13.97 -1.12 -12.17
CA ASP A 14 14.84 -0.18 -12.91
C ASP A 14 14.24 1.23 -13.12
N LEU A 15 13.11 1.60 -12.51
CA LEU A 15 12.35 2.82 -12.84
C LEU A 15 11.91 2.90 -14.31
N LYS A 16 11.62 1.76 -14.93
CA LYS A 16 11.08 1.70 -16.30
C LYS A 16 9.59 1.44 -16.31
N CYS A 17 8.95 1.94 -17.36
CA CYS A 17 7.61 1.54 -17.78
C CYS A 17 7.69 1.10 -19.24
N ARG A 18 7.48 -0.20 -19.50
CA ARG A 18 7.80 -0.82 -20.80
C ARG A 18 9.26 -0.50 -21.16
N ASP A 19 9.50 0.06 -22.34
CA ASP A 19 10.85 0.37 -22.84
C ASP A 19 11.33 1.79 -22.47
N PHE A 20 10.53 2.57 -21.74
CA PHE A 20 10.87 3.95 -21.39
C PHE A 20 11.50 4.03 -19.99
N GLN A 21 12.66 4.67 -19.90
CA GLN A 21 13.40 4.91 -18.66
C GLN A 21 12.98 6.24 -18.02
N PHE A 22 12.60 6.20 -16.73
CA PHE A 22 12.32 7.38 -15.94
C PHE A 22 13.44 7.66 -14.93
N GLU A 23 13.42 8.88 -14.39
CA GLU A 23 14.33 9.32 -13.34
C GLU A 23 13.58 10.27 -12.40
N ILE A 24 13.81 10.11 -11.10
CA ILE A 24 13.22 10.96 -10.07
C ILE A 24 13.73 12.40 -10.24
N GLY A 25 12.84 13.37 -10.09
CA GLY A 25 13.09 14.80 -10.26
C GLY A 25 13.03 15.29 -11.71
N LYS A 26 12.93 14.40 -12.70
CA LYS A 26 12.92 14.78 -14.12
C LYS A 26 11.51 14.90 -14.70
N THR A 27 11.44 15.66 -15.79
CA THR A 27 10.26 15.86 -16.62
C THR A 27 10.48 15.23 -17.98
N PHE A 28 9.47 14.56 -18.48
CA PHE A 28 9.49 13.84 -19.75
C PHE A 28 8.34 14.31 -20.63
N HIS A 29 8.57 14.27 -21.95
CA HIS A 29 7.61 14.66 -22.97
C HIS A 29 7.43 13.50 -23.95
N HIS A 30 6.18 13.19 -24.28
CA HIS A 30 5.81 12.16 -25.24
C HIS A 30 5.57 12.81 -26.59
N ASP A 31 6.20 12.26 -27.63
CA ASP A 31 5.99 12.68 -29.01
C ASP A 31 4.85 11.88 -29.64
N GLY A 32 3.90 12.58 -30.25
CA GLY A 32 2.79 11.99 -30.99
C GLY A 32 1.47 12.01 -30.23
N LYS A 33 0.51 11.19 -30.69
CA LYS A 33 -0.84 11.17 -30.13
C LYS A 33 -0.82 10.59 -28.72
N VAL A 34 -1.62 11.17 -27.82
CA VAL A 34 -1.87 10.66 -26.48
C VAL A 34 -3.21 9.92 -26.50
N GLU A 35 -3.20 8.64 -26.14
CA GLU A 35 -4.39 7.78 -26.11
C GLU A 35 -4.36 6.92 -24.83
N ALA A 36 -5.47 6.90 -24.10
CA ALA A 36 -5.63 6.03 -22.95
C ALA A 36 -5.33 4.58 -23.36
N CYS A 37 -4.51 3.88 -22.59
CA CYS A 37 -4.03 2.52 -22.83
C CYS A 37 -3.19 2.29 -24.11
N GLY A 38 -3.16 3.22 -25.07
CA GLY A 38 -2.41 3.13 -26.32
C GLY A 38 -1.03 3.80 -26.29
N SER A 39 -0.97 5.08 -25.91
CA SER A 39 0.23 5.91 -26.02
C SER A 39 0.25 7.09 -25.05
N GLY A 40 1.43 7.65 -24.79
CA GLY A 40 1.64 8.68 -23.76
C GLY A 40 2.09 8.09 -22.43
N PHE A 41 2.24 8.95 -21.42
CA PHE A 41 2.68 8.54 -20.09
C PHE A 41 1.50 8.19 -19.19
N HIS A 42 1.40 6.91 -18.79
CA HIS A 42 0.34 6.44 -17.91
C HIS A 42 0.67 6.63 -16.42
N ALA A 43 -0.29 7.16 -15.67
CA ALA A 43 -0.29 7.28 -14.21
C ALA A 43 -1.75 7.29 -13.69
N CYS A 44 -1.96 7.09 -12.40
CA CYS A 44 -3.30 7.04 -11.78
C CYS A 44 -3.53 8.25 -10.87
N GLU A 45 -4.75 8.79 -10.82
CA GLU A 45 -5.09 9.82 -9.81
C GLU A 45 -5.25 9.20 -8.41
N CYS A 46 -5.77 7.97 -8.32
CA CYS A 46 -5.83 7.16 -7.11
C CYS A 46 -4.55 6.32 -6.94
N PRO A 47 -3.83 6.42 -5.81
CA PRO A 47 -2.69 5.55 -5.52
C PRO A 47 -3.02 4.05 -5.57
N PHE A 48 -4.15 3.61 -5.01
CA PHE A 48 -4.45 2.17 -4.94
C PHE A 48 -4.79 1.55 -6.30
N ASP A 49 -5.26 2.33 -7.27
CA ASP A 49 -5.44 1.84 -8.64
C ASP A 49 -4.09 1.45 -9.27
N VAL A 50 -2.97 2.01 -8.81
CA VAL A 50 -1.63 1.62 -9.27
C VAL A 50 -1.33 0.16 -8.95
N PHE A 51 -1.86 -0.37 -7.85
CA PHE A 51 -1.66 -1.78 -7.48
C PHE A 51 -2.30 -2.75 -8.47
N SER A 52 -3.30 -2.31 -9.25
CA SER A 52 -3.89 -3.10 -10.34
C SER A 52 -2.90 -3.35 -11.49
N TYR A 53 -1.84 -2.54 -11.59
CA TYR A 53 -0.85 -2.60 -12.67
C TYR A 53 0.55 -2.97 -12.17
N TYR A 54 0.86 -2.63 -10.91
CA TYR A 54 2.18 -2.72 -10.32
C TYR A 54 2.08 -3.31 -8.92
N SER A 55 2.61 -4.51 -8.73
CA SER A 55 2.57 -5.20 -7.45
C SER A 55 3.31 -4.41 -6.38
N PRO A 56 2.75 -4.23 -5.18
CA PRO A 56 3.51 -3.71 -4.05
C PRO A 56 4.71 -4.59 -3.69
N ALA A 57 4.70 -5.86 -4.13
CA ALA A 57 5.81 -6.78 -3.95
C ALA A 57 6.97 -6.61 -4.94
N ASP A 58 6.78 -6.03 -6.11
CA ASP A 58 7.85 -5.99 -7.13
C ASP A 58 8.03 -4.64 -7.82
N SER A 59 7.37 -3.61 -7.28
CA SER A 59 7.31 -2.30 -7.91
C SER A 59 7.81 -1.19 -7.02
N ARG A 60 8.31 -0.15 -7.67
CA ARG A 60 8.66 1.13 -7.07
C ARG A 60 7.57 2.15 -7.35
N PHE A 61 7.33 3.06 -6.42
CA PHE A 61 6.19 3.99 -6.50
C PHE A 61 6.63 5.44 -6.37
N ALA A 62 6.01 6.34 -7.14
CA ALA A 62 6.30 7.77 -7.09
C ALA A 62 5.04 8.63 -7.14
N GLU A 63 5.15 9.81 -6.52
CA GLU A 63 4.28 10.95 -6.80
C GLU A 63 4.75 11.63 -8.10
N THR A 64 3.80 12.02 -8.94
CA THR A 64 4.05 12.60 -10.26
C THR A 64 3.11 13.78 -10.53
N ILE A 65 3.49 14.64 -11.48
CA ILE A 65 2.60 15.65 -12.07
C ILE A 65 2.42 15.32 -13.54
N SER A 66 1.19 15.04 -13.95
CA SER A 66 0.80 14.83 -15.34
C SER A 66 0.21 16.11 -15.91
N PHE A 67 0.63 16.50 -17.12
CA PHE A 67 0.18 17.73 -17.77
C PHE A 67 0.29 17.66 -19.30
N GLY A 68 -0.21 18.71 -19.96
CA GLY A 68 -0.35 18.76 -21.42
C GLY A 68 -1.66 18.16 -21.91
N ILE A 69 -1.67 17.56 -23.10
CA ILE A 69 -2.82 16.79 -23.60
C ILE A 69 -2.95 15.54 -22.71
N THR A 70 -4.17 15.25 -22.28
CA THR A 70 -4.49 14.07 -21.47
C THR A 70 -5.66 13.30 -22.05
N ASP A 71 -5.63 11.98 -21.91
CA ASP A 71 -6.72 11.09 -22.30
C ASP A 71 -7.05 10.08 -21.19
N ARG A 72 -8.30 9.63 -21.12
CA ARG A 72 -8.79 8.68 -20.11
C ARG A 72 -9.84 7.74 -20.70
N GLU A 73 -9.90 6.52 -20.19
CA GLU A 73 -11.02 5.61 -20.48
C GLU A 73 -12.26 6.05 -19.70
N GLU A 74 -13.42 6.05 -20.36
CA GLU A 74 -14.68 6.56 -19.79
C GLU A 74 -15.20 5.70 -18.64
N ASP A 75 -15.09 4.37 -18.78
CA ASP A 75 -15.50 3.38 -17.76
C ASP A 75 -14.29 2.73 -17.05
N GLY A 76 -13.12 3.36 -17.17
CA GLY A 76 -11.88 2.88 -16.57
C GLY A 76 -11.74 3.22 -15.09
N ASP A 77 -10.62 2.79 -14.50
CA ASP A 77 -10.17 3.30 -13.21
C ASP A 77 -9.61 4.73 -13.35
N THR A 78 -8.89 5.23 -12.34
CA THR A 78 -8.36 6.59 -12.38
C THR A 78 -7.10 6.78 -13.24
N LYS A 79 -6.72 5.77 -14.03
CA LYS A 79 -5.58 5.85 -14.95
C LYS A 79 -5.83 6.87 -16.05
N ILE A 80 -4.83 7.71 -16.29
CA ILE A 80 -4.79 8.67 -17.39
C ILE A 80 -3.54 8.46 -18.22
N ALA A 81 -3.59 8.84 -19.50
CA ALA A 81 -2.42 9.06 -20.34
C ALA A 81 -2.16 10.57 -20.44
N SER A 82 -0.89 11.00 -20.38
CA SER A 82 -0.51 12.40 -20.53
C SER A 82 0.63 12.59 -21.54
N ALA A 83 0.65 13.77 -22.17
CA ALA A 83 1.73 14.20 -23.07
C ALA A 83 3.02 14.50 -22.30
N SER A 84 2.94 14.85 -21.03
CA SER A 84 4.10 15.21 -20.21
C SER A 84 3.90 14.79 -18.77
N ILE A 85 4.99 14.30 -18.17
CA ILE A 85 4.98 13.84 -16.78
C ILE A 85 6.27 14.26 -16.08
N THR A 86 6.13 14.79 -14.87
CA THR A 86 7.25 15.02 -13.94
C THR A 86 7.21 13.96 -12.86
N ILE A 87 8.31 13.23 -12.66
CA ILE A 87 8.45 12.27 -11.56
C ILE A 87 8.97 13.02 -10.35
N LYS A 88 8.12 13.37 -9.38
CA LYS A 88 8.52 14.31 -8.31
C LYS A 88 9.44 13.66 -7.29
N ALA A 89 8.97 12.58 -6.70
CA ALA A 89 9.63 11.92 -5.58
C ALA A 89 9.19 10.46 -5.53
N GLU A 90 10.13 9.58 -5.24
CA GLU A 90 9.86 8.21 -4.85
C GLU A 90 9.23 8.18 -3.45
N LEU A 91 8.27 7.28 -3.25
CA LEU A 91 7.52 7.13 -2.01
C LEU A 91 7.80 5.74 -1.42
N THR A 92 8.00 5.70 -0.09
CA THR A 92 7.95 4.42 0.63
C THR A 92 6.54 3.86 0.62
N LEU A 93 6.37 2.56 0.87
CA LEU A 93 5.05 1.93 0.91
C LEU A 93 4.12 2.60 1.95
N PRO A 94 4.57 2.91 3.19
CA PRO A 94 3.76 3.69 4.14
C PRO A 94 3.35 5.08 3.61
N GLN A 95 4.26 5.79 2.94
CA GLN A 95 3.95 7.10 2.35
C GLN A 95 2.93 6.98 1.22
N PHE A 96 3.07 5.97 0.37
CA PHE A 96 2.16 5.71 -0.75
C PHE A 96 0.74 5.38 -0.26
N ILE A 97 0.63 4.53 0.77
CA ILE A 97 -0.64 4.20 1.42
C ILE A 97 -1.29 5.45 2.00
N GLN A 98 -0.51 6.30 2.67
CA GLN A 98 -1.01 7.56 3.23
C GLN A 98 -1.63 8.47 2.15
N ARG A 99 -1.01 8.54 0.96
CA ARG A 99 -1.60 9.28 -0.19
C ARG A 99 -2.90 8.65 -0.67
N GLY A 100 -3.02 7.31 -0.64
CA GLY A 100 -4.24 6.61 -1.01
C GLY A 100 -5.40 6.95 -0.07
N ILE A 101 -5.12 6.97 1.23
CA ILE A 101 -6.06 7.38 2.27
C ILE A 101 -6.51 8.83 2.03
N GLU A 102 -5.57 9.77 1.86
CA GLU A 102 -5.87 11.18 1.59
C GLU A 102 -6.76 11.37 0.36
N TRP A 103 -6.51 10.58 -0.69
CA TRP A 103 -7.35 10.59 -1.87
C TRP A 103 -8.77 10.09 -1.59
N ILE A 104 -8.95 8.99 -0.85
CA ILE A 104 -10.30 8.52 -0.43
C ILE A 104 -11.03 9.62 0.35
N TRP A 105 -10.36 10.23 1.32
CA TRP A 105 -10.92 11.35 2.11
C TRP A 105 -11.35 12.55 1.26
N SER A 106 -10.69 12.76 0.13
CA SER A 106 -11.08 13.83 -0.81
C SER A 106 -12.37 13.53 -1.59
N LYS A 107 -12.76 12.25 -1.70
CA LYS A 107 -13.95 11.79 -2.44
C LYS A 107 -15.19 11.63 -1.57
N ILE A 108 -15.04 11.60 -0.25
CA ILE A 108 -16.15 11.53 0.69
C ILE A 108 -17.01 12.79 0.55
N ASP A 109 -18.33 12.60 0.49
CA ASP A 109 -19.29 13.70 0.51
C ASP A 109 -19.27 14.41 1.87
N LYS A 110 -18.69 15.61 1.88
CA LYS A 110 -18.57 16.45 3.09
C LYS A 110 -19.83 17.28 3.37
N SER A 111 -20.84 17.23 2.50
CA SER A 111 -22.12 17.90 2.76
C SER A 111 -22.99 17.13 3.77
N LEU A 112 -22.74 15.83 3.91
CA LEU A 112 -23.33 15.00 4.95
C LEU A 112 -22.61 15.24 6.28
N GLU A 113 -23.39 15.37 7.36
CA GLU A 113 -22.85 15.52 8.70
C GLU A 113 -22.06 14.26 9.08
N GLN A 114 -20.74 14.42 9.24
CA GLN A 114 -19.89 13.34 9.72
C GLN A 114 -20.11 13.14 11.21
N GLN A 115 -20.62 11.97 11.60
CA GLN A 115 -20.60 11.54 12.99
C GLN A 115 -19.19 11.09 13.37
N ILE A 116 -18.44 11.99 14.01
CA ILE A 116 -17.16 11.64 14.62
C ILE A 116 -17.44 11.12 16.02
N MET A 117 -17.27 9.81 16.21
CA MET A 117 -17.33 9.21 17.53
C MET A 117 -16.02 9.51 18.25
N CYS A 118 -16.10 10.33 19.30
CA CYS A 118 -14.98 10.70 20.15
C CYS A 118 -15.13 10.04 21.52
N GLY A 119 -14.01 9.70 22.15
CA GLY A 119 -13.97 9.16 23.50
C GLY A 119 -13.53 7.71 23.54
N ASN A 120 -13.18 7.24 24.74
CA ASN A 120 -12.73 5.87 24.94
C ASN A 120 -13.91 4.88 24.84
N TRP A 121 -13.66 3.63 24.46
CA TRP A 121 -14.70 2.59 24.29
C TRP A 121 -15.79 2.92 23.26
N SER A 122 -15.45 3.69 22.24
CA SER A 122 -16.37 4.06 21.16
C SER A 122 -16.26 3.10 19.98
N ALA A 123 -17.30 3.05 19.15
CA ALA A 123 -17.29 2.34 17.87
C ALA A 123 -17.82 3.24 16.76
N ALA A 124 -17.12 3.28 15.63
CA ALA A 124 -17.58 3.90 14.39
C ALA A 124 -17.70 2.80 13.33
N THR A 125 -18.88 2.65 12.72
CA THR A 125 -19.13 1.63 11.68
C THR A 125 -19.76 2.28 10.47
N ASN A 126 -19.26 1.97 9.28
CA ASN A 126 -19.85 2.42 8.02
C ASN A 126 -19.96 1.27 7.01
N THR A 127 -20.92 1.37 6.10
CA THR A 127 -21.12 0.45 4.98
C THR A 127 -21.37 1.25 3.72
N GLY A 128 -20.67 0.91 2.65
CA GLY A 128 -20.77 1.57 1.35
C GLY A 128 -19.41 1.85 0.75
N ASN A 129 -19.37 1.95 -0.57
CA ASN A 129 -18.16 2.34 -1.30
C ASN A 129 -17.83 3.80 -1.02
N TRP A 130 -16.56 4.18 -1.09
CA TRP A 130 -16.11 5.57 -0.89
C TRP A 130 -16.46 6.15 0.47
N SER A 131 -16.42 5.32 1.49
CA SER A 131 -16.84 5.70 2.83
C SER A 131 -15.66 5.76 3.80
N ALA A 132 -15.82 6.50 4.90
CA ALA A 132 -14.90 6.43 6.02
C ALA A 132 -15.61 6.10 7.33
N ALA A 133 -14.96 5.28 8.14
CA ALA A 133 -15.27 5.11 9.56
C ALA A 133 -14.07 5.63 10.36
N THR A 134 -14.28 6.63 11.21
CA THR A 134 -13.19 7.25 11.99
C THR A 134 -13.52 7.33 13.46
N ASN A 135 -12.54 7.01 14.28
CA ASN A 135 -12.68 7.03 15.72
C ASN A 135 -11.43 7.60 16.41
N THR A 136 -11.66 8.34 17.50
CA THR A 136 -10.59 8.88 18.36
C THR A 136 -10.86 8.52 19.82
N GLY A 137 -9.98 7.71 20.41
CA GLY A 137 -10.11 7.22 21.78
C GLY A 137 -9.43 5.88 22.03
N ASN A 138 -9.10 5.60 23.29
CA ASN A 138 -8.54 4.32 23.69
C ASN A 138 -9.63 3.25 23.76
N ARG A 139 -9.27 1.99 23.47
CA ARG A 139 -10.19 0.84 23.50
C ARG A 139 -11.36 0.99 22.53
N SER A 140 -11.10 1.62 21.39
CA SER A 140 -12.12 1.99 20.43
C SER A 140 -12.02 1.15 19.16
N ALA A 141 -13.10 1.07 18.38
CA ALA A 141 -13.14 0.37 17.10
C ALA A 141 -13.59 1.30 15.96
N ALA A 142 -12.94 1.18 14.79
CA ALA A 142 -13.40 1.78 13.54
C ALA A 142 -13.53 0.65 12.51
N THR A 143 -14.73 0.42 12.00
CA THR A 143 -15.02 -0.66 11.06
C THR A 143 -15.65 -0.09 9.80
N ASN A 144 -15.16 -0.51 8.64
CA ASN A 144 -15.77 -0.13 7.37
C ASN A 144 -15.93 -1.34 6.44
N THR A 145 -16.97 -1.30 5.61
CA THR A 145 -17.23 -2.32 4.59
C THR A 145 -17.65 -1.65 3.29
N GLY A 146 -16.85 -1.82 2.25
CA GLY A 146 -17.07 -1.26 0.92
C GLY A 146 -15.75 -1.01 0.19
N ASN A 147 -15.82 -0.90 -1.12
CA ASN A 147 -14.64 -0.65 -1.96
C ASN A 147 -14.25 0.83 -1.92
N ARG A 148 -12.96 1.10 -2.04
CA ARG A 148 -12.38 2.46 -1.99
C ARG A 148 -12.72 3.18 -0.69
N SER A 149 -12.64 2.47 0.42
CA SER A 149 -13.06 2.96 1.73
C SER A 149 -11.90 3.02 2.72
N ALA A 150 -12.06 3.80 3.79
CA ALA A 150 -11.05 3.91 4.85
C ALA A 150 -11.65 3.61 6.23
N ALA A 151 -10.93 2.83 7.04
CA ALA A 151 -11.22 2.66 8.47
C ALA A 151 -10.03 3.20 9.27
N THR A 152 -10.23 4.27 10.03
CA THR A 152 -9.16 4.97 10.73
C THR A 152 -9.45 5.06 12.22
N ASN A 153 -8.48 4.67 13.05
CA ASN A 153 -8.60 4.77 14.49
C ASN A 153 -7.35 5.40 15.10
N THR A 154 -7.54 6.24 16.11
CA THR A 154 -6.45 6.84 16.89
C THR A 154 -6.69 6.61 18.38
N GLY A 155 -5.81 5.85 19.02
CA GLY A 155 -5.85 5.53 20.44
C GLY A 155 -5.21 4.18 20.76
N ASN A 156 -4.83 3.97 22.02
CA ASN A 156 -4.25 2.71 22.47
C ASN A 156 -5.33 1.64 22.65
N TRP A 157 -4.97 0.38 22.47
CA TRP A 157 -5.89 -0.78 22.58
C TRP A 157 -7.05 -0.72 21.59
N SER A 158 -6.83 -0.12 20.43
CA SER A 158 -7.89 0.15 19.46
C SER A 158 -7.79 -0.79 18.25
N ALA A 159 -8.88 -0.93 17.52
CA ALA A 159 -8.93 -1.70 16.28
C ALA A 159 -9.42 -0.83 15.11
N ALA A 160 -8.79 -0.96 13.95
CA ALA A 160 -9.27 -0.45 12.68
C ALA A 160 -9.42 -1.62 11.72
N THR A 161 -10.64 -1.84 11.22
CA THR A 161 -10.96 -2.99 10.35
C THR A 161 -11.63 -2.48 9.10
N ASN A 162 -11.16 -2.90 7.93
CA ASN A 162 -11.81 -2.61 6.66
C ASN A 162 -12.00 -3.88 5.84
N THR A 163 -13.07 -3.92 5.06
CA THR A 163 -13.37 -5.00 4.13
C THR A 163 -13.85 -4.40 2.81
N GLY A 164 -13.10 -4.66 1.74
CA GLY A 164 -13.37 -4.18 0.39
C GLY A 164 -12.09 -3.89 -0.37
N ASP A 165 -12.19 -3.87 -1.69
CA ASP A 165 -11.05 -3.67 -2.58
C ASP A 165 -10.66 -2.19 -2.66
N TRP A 166 -9.39 -1.91 -2.95
CA TRP A 166 -8.84 -0.55 -2.99
C TRP A 166 -9.03 0.24 -1.68
N SER A 167 -9.06 -0.45 -0.56
CA SER A 167 -9.39 0.12 0.75
C SER A 167 -8.17 0.22 1.67
N ALA A 168 -8.32 0.98 2.76
CA ALA A 168 -7.29 1.11 3.78
C ALA A 168 -7.84 0.90 5.20
N ALA A 169 -7.09 0.20 6.04
CA ALA A 169 -7.29 0.14 7.49
C ALA A 169 -6.07 0.74 8.20
N THR A 170 -6.29 1.76 9.02
CA THR A 170 -5.20 2.51 9.66
C THR A 170 -5.46 2.70 11.14
N ASN A 171 -4.45 2.39 11.95
CA ASN A 171 -4.52 2.58 13.38
C ASN A 171 -3.27 3.27 13.93
N THR A 172 -3.49 4.28 14.76
CA THR A 172 -2.42 5.00 15.44
C THR A 172 -2.58 4.84 16.95
N GLY A 173 -1.74 3.99 17.56
CA GLY A 173 -1.73 3.78 19.00
C GLY A 173 -1.08 2.47 19.40
N ASN A 174 -0.64 2.37 20.66
CA ASN A 174 0.01 1.18 21.18
C ASN A 174 -1.00 0.08 21.46
N ARG A 175 -0.58 -1.18 21.30
CA ARG A 175 -1.41 -2.38 21.56
C ARG A 175 -2.66 -2.40 20.69
N SER A 176 -2.52 -1.95 19.45
CA SER A 176 -3.64 -1.76 18.54
C SER A 176 -3.53 -2.68 17.32
N ALA A 177 -4.63 -2.87 16.60
CA ALA A 177 -4.68 -3.68 15.40
C ALA A 177 -5.22 -2.88 14.21
N ALA A 178 -4.61 -3.04 13.04
CA ALA A 178 -5.14 -2.60 11.75
C ALA A 178 -5.32 -3.83 10.86
N THR A 179 -6.55 -4.11 10.42
CA THR A 179 -6.87 -5.30 9.61
C THR A 179 -7.60 -4.88 8.35
N ASN A 180 -7.14 -5.34 7.20
CA ASN A 180 -7.83 -5.13 5.93
C ASN A 180 -8.03 -6.46 5.20
N THR A 181 -9.16 -6.57 4.50
CA THR A 181 -9.53 -7.72 3.68
C THR A 181 -10.11 -7.21 2.37
N GLY A 182 -9.39 -7.41 1.27
CA GLY A 182 -9.76 -6.95 -0.06
C GLY A 182 -8.52 -6.73 -0.90
N ASP A 183 -8.64 -6.89 -2.21
CA ASP A 183 -7.52 -6.78 -3.13
C ASP A 183 -7.12 -5.31 -3.33
N TRP A 184 -5.86 -5.07 -3.71
CA TRP A 184 -5.30 -3.73 -3.92
C TRP A 184 -5.42 -2.82 -2.69
N SER A 185 -5.32 -3.40 -1.50
CA SER A 185 -5.65 -2.72 -0.24
C SER A 185 -4.43 -2.55 0.67
N ALA A 186 -4.61 -1.81 1.76
CA ALA A 186 -3.55 -1.53 2.72
C ALA A 186 -3.99 -1.68 4.18
N ALA A 187 -3.12 -2.23 5.02
CA ALA A 187 -3.26 -2.21 6.48
C ALA A 187 -2.04 -1.55 7.11
N THR A 188 -2.24 -0.49 7.90
CA THR A 188 -1.15 0.30 8.48
C THR A 188 -1.34 0.54 9.97
N ASN A 189 -0.27 0.34 10.75
CA ASN A 189 -0.29 0.62 12.18
C ASN A 189 0.96 1.39 12.63
N THR A 190 0.78 2.41 13.47
CA THR A 190 1.84 3.33 13.91
C THR A 190 2.02 3.35 15.44
N GLY A 191 1.95 2.19 16.10
CA GLY A 191 2.21 2.09 17.54
C GLY A 191 2.93 0.82 17.97
N ASN A 192 3.45 0.83 19.20
CA ASN A 192 4.21 -0.29 19.76
C ASN A 192 3.29 -1.44 20.19
N ARG A 193 3.78 -2.67 20.08
CA ARG A 193 3.03 -3.89 20.42
C ARG A 193 1.76 -4.05 19.62
N SER A 194 1.82 -3.67 18.36
CA SER A 194 0.66 -3.57 17.48
C SER A 194 0.76 -4.54 16.31
N ALA A 195 -0.36 -4.80 15.65
CA ALA A 195 -0.43 -5.64 14.47
C ALA A 195 -1.02 -4.86 13.27
N ALA A 196 -0.46 -5.11 12.09
CA ALA A 196 -1.04 -4.73 10.80
C ALA A 196 -1.22 -6.00 9.96
N THR A 197 -2.44 -6.33 9.56
CA THR A 197 -2.76 -7.56 8.84
C THR A 197 -3.54 -7.24 7.57
N ASN A 198 -3.10 -7.79 6.44
CA ASN A 198 -3.84 -7.75 5.19
C ASN A 198 -3.94 -9.15 4.59
N THR A 199 -5.08 -9.47 3.99
CA THR A 199 -5.33 -10.78 3.38
C THR A 199 -5.59 -10.76 1.89
N GLY A 200 -5.76 -9.58 1.27
CA GLY A 200 -6.00 -9.47 -0.17
C GLY A 200 -4.74 -9.56 -1.01
N ASN A 201 -4.92 -9.87 -2.28
CA ASN A 201 -3.87 -9.86 -3.29
C ASN A 201 -3.45 -8.42 -3.62
N TRP A 202 -2.23 -8.26 -4.14
CA TRP A 202 -1.70 -6.97 -4.56
C TRP A 202 -1.77 -5.91 -3.45
N SER A 203 -1.58 -6.34 -2.21
CA SER A 203 -1.87 -5.54 -1.03
C SER A 203 -0.63 -5.31 -0.17
N ALA A 204 -0.76 -4.39 0.78
CA ALA A 204 0.30 -4.01 1.68
C ALA A 204 -0.10 -4.13 3.16
N ALA A 205 0.82 -4.60 3.99
CA ALA A 205 0.73 -4.55 5.44
C ALA A 205 1.98 -3.86 6.00
N THR A 206 1.80 -2.79 6.79
CA THR A 206 2.92 -1.98 7.28
C THR A 206 2.77 -1.67 8.76
N ASN A 207 3.81 -1.86 9.56
CA ASN A 207 3.82 -1.46 10.95
C ASN A 207 5.10 -0.71 11.33
N THR A 208 4.95 0.48 11.90
CA THR A 208 6.10 1.36 12.17
C THR A 208 6.54 1.37 13.64
N GLY A 209 5.77 0.78 14.55
CA GLY A 209 6.11 0.70 15.98
C GLY A 209 7.02 -0.47 16.34
N ASN A 210 7.55 -0.45 17.56
CA ASN A 210 8.40 -1.50 18.13
C ASN A 210 7.59 -2.67 18.71
N TRP A 211 8.18 -3.86 18.76
CA TRP A 211 7.54 -5.10 19.24
C TRP A 211 6.26 -5.45 18.50
N SER A 212 6.24 -5.17 17.20
CA SER A 212 5.04 -5.20 16.38
C SER A 212 5.09 -6.27 15.30
N ALA A 213 3.97 -6.51 14.63
CA ALA A 213 3.91 -7.39 13.49
C ALA A 213 3.25 -6.70 12.29
N ALA A 214 3.74 -7.00 11.10
CA ALA A 214 3.05 -6.77 9.83
C ALA A 214 2.90 -8.12 9.12
N THR A 215 1.69 -8.48 8.70
CA THR A 215 1.41 -9.76 8.06
C THR A 215 0.58 -9.56 6.81
N ASN A 216 1.01 -10.18 5.72
CA ASN A 216 0.26 -10.22 4.48
C ASN A 216 0.13 -11.65 3.96
N THR A 217 -1.08 -12.09 3.66
CA THR A 217 -1.33 -13.46 3.19
C THR A 217 -1.69 -13.55 1.70
N GLY A 218 -1.99 -12.43 1.04
CA GLY A 218 -2.38 -12.44 -0.36
C GLY A 218 -1.19 -12.55 -1.31
N ASN A 219 -1.48 -12.88 -2.57
CA ASN A 219 -0.48 -13.00 -3.62
C ASN A 219 0.03 -11.62 -4.05
N ARG A 220 1.30 -11.54 -4.45
CA ARG A 220 1.94 -10.32 -4.94
C ARG A 220 1.84 -9.18 -3.96
N SER A 221 1.99 -9.50 -2.69
CA SER A 221 1.77 -8.61 -1.57
C SER A 221 3.02 -8.36 -0.75
N ALA A 222 3.05 -7.23 -0.05
CA ALA A 222 4.21 -6.80 0.73
C ALA A 222 3.88 -6.65 2.22
N ALA A 223 4.83 -7.03 3.08
CA ALA A 223 4.80 -6.80 4.52
C ALA A 223 6.05 -6.02 4.99
N GLU A 224 5.87 -4.89 5.68
CA GLU A 224 6.98 -4.05 6.16
C GLU A 224 6.88 -3.78 7.66
N VAL A 225 7.99 -3.94 8.38
CA VAL A 225 8.14 -3.41 9.74
C VAL A 225 9.34 -2.49 9.87
N SER A 226 9.14 -1.29 10.43
CA SER A 226 10.23 -0.34 10.63
C SER A 226 10.71 -0.20 12.08
N GLY A 227 9.93 -0.68 13.06
CA GLY A 227 10.30 -0.63 14.47
C GLY A 227 11.10 -1.86 14.92
N SER A 228 11.90 -1.70 15.97
CA SER A 228 12.75 -2.76 16.53
C SER A 228 11.92 -3.87 17.18
N GLN A 229 12.49 -5.08 17.24
CA GLN A 229 11.84 -6.27 17.81
C GLN A 229 10.54 -6.65 17.12
N SER A 230 10.38 -6.24 15.85
CA SER A 230 9.18 -6.47 15.06
C SER A 230 9.40 -7.49 13.96
N VAL A 231 8.31 -8.08 13.48
CA VAL A 231 8.35 -9.12 12.44
C VAL A 231 7.47 -8.75 11.26
N ALA A 232 8.03 -8.75 10.05
CA ALA A 232 7.27 -8.71 8.81
C ALA A 232 7.11 -10.11 8.24
N ALA A 233 5.89 -10.51 7.91
CA ALA A 233 5.59 -11.83 7.37
C ALA A 233 4.75 -11.74 6.09
N ALA A 234 5.21 -12.38 5.02
CA ALA A 234 4.44 -12.50 3.78
C ALA A 234 4.32 -13.98 3.36
N PHE A 235 3.09 -14.43 3.10
CA PHE A 235 2.78 -15.86 2.92
C PHE A 235 2.18 -16.23 1.56
N GLY A 236 1.79 -15.24 0.74
CA GLY A 236 1.26 -15.47 -0.60
C GLY A 236 2.34 -15.68 -1.65
N ILE A 237 1.91 -16.10 -2.85
CA ILE A 237 2.78 -16.25 -4.03
C ILE A 237 3.44 -14.90 -4.34
N GLU A 238 4.73 -14.88 -4.66
CA GLU A 238 5.51 -13.66 -4.92
C GLU A 238 5.46 -12.64 -3.76
N GLY A 239 5.13 -13.08 -2.54
CA GLY A 239 5.09 -12.20 -1.37
C GLY A 239 6.48 -11.76 -0.92
N LYS A 240 6.64 -10.48 -0.54
CA LYS A 240 7.91 -9.96 0.00
C LYS A 240 7.79 -9.35 1.39
N ALA A 241 8.89 -9.38 2.12
CA ALA A 241 8.99 -8.83 3.46
C ALA A 241 10.24 -7.98 3.63
N ARG A 242 10.11 -6.91 4.42
CA ARG A 242 11.21 -6.01 4.79
C ARG A 242 11.12 -5.68 6.27
N ALA A 243 12.28 -5.65 6.92
CA ALA A 243 12.39 -5.25 8.31
C ALA A 243 13.58 -4.28 8.50
N SER A 244 13.42 -3.34 9.43
CA SER A 244 14.52 -2.53 9.96
C SER A 244 15.48 -3.34 10.84
N GLU A 245 16.60 -2.73 11.19
CA GLU A 245 17.55 -3.29 12.16
C GLU A 245 16.87 -3.69 13.48
N GLY A 246 17.23 -4.86 14.00
CA GLY A 246 16.61 -5.46 15.19
C GLY A 246 15.22 -6.05 14.95
N GLY A 247 14.72 -6.08 13.71
CA GLY A 247 13.53 -6.81 13.29
C GLY A 247 13.85 -8.18 12.70
N ALA A 248 12.82 -8.84 12.19
CA ALA A 248 12.91 -10.12 11.49
C ALA A 248 11.90 -10.20 10.33
N ILE A 249 12.17 -11.11 9.41
CA ILE A 249 11.27 -11.44 8.30
C ILE A 249 10.88 -12.92 8.35
N VAL A 250 9.66 -13.22 7.88
CA VAL A 250 9.17 -14.58 7.60
C VAL A 250 8.58 -14.61 6.20
N LEU A 251 9.01 -15.57 5.38
CA LEU A 251 8.60 -15.67 3.99
C LEU A 251 8.26 -17.11 3.63
N CYS A 252 7.31 -17.25 2.70
CA CYS A 252 7.01 -18.51 2.04
C CYS A 252 7.38 -18.44 0.56
N TYR A 253 7.84 -19.56 0.01
CA TYR A 253 7.83 -19.81 -1.43
C TYR A 253 6.73 -20.82 -1.75
N ARG A 254 5.94 -20.49 -2.76
CA ARG A 254 4.87 -21.32 -3.31
C ARG A 254 5.09 -21.47 -4.81
N ASP A 255 4.73 -22.63 -5.35
CA ASP A 255 4.76 -22.86 -6.79
C ASP A 255 3.54 -22.23 -7.49
N GLU A 256 3.41 -22.47 -8.80
CA GLU A 256 2.34 -21.92 -9.64
C GLU A 256 0.94 -22.46 -9.25
N ASP A 257 0.87 -23.64 -8.65
CA ASP A 257 -0.38 -24.24 -8.14
C ASP A 257 -0.74 -23.73 -6.73
N GLY A 258 0.17 -22.99 -6.10
CA GLY A 258 0.00 -22.41 -4.77
C GLY A 258 0.42 -23.34 -3.62
N GLU A 259 1.04 -24.48 -3.93
CA GLU A 259 1.54 -25.42 -2.91
C GLU A 259 2.69 -24.79 -2.11
N LEU A 260 2.71 -25.04 -0.80
CA LEU A 260 3.74 -24.49 0.07
C LEU A 260 5.00 -25.35 -0.02
N ILE A 261 6.03 -24.84 -0.71
CA ILE A 261 7.30 -25.55 -0.89
C ILE A 261 8.29 -25.20 0.23
N HIS A 262 8.45 -23.90 0.53
CA HIS A 262 9.36 -23.44 1.58
C HIS A 262 8.73 -22.42 2.50
N ILE A 263 9.17 -22.44 3.76
CA ILE A 263 9.02 -21.35 4.71
C ILE A 263 10.36 -21.12 5.41
N ARG A 264 10.74 -19.85 5.58
CA ARG A 264 11.96 -19.46 6.30
C ARG A 264 11.70 -18.22 7.15
N ALA A 265 12.44 -18.11 8.24
CA ALA A 265 12.48 -16.93 9.08
C ALA A 265 13.93 -16.55 9.33
N SER A 266 14.22 -15.25 9.37
CA SER A 266 15.55 -14.76 9.76
C SER A 266 15.44 -13.39 10.40
N LYS A 267 16.29 -13.15 11.40
CA LYS A 267 16.50 -11.81 11.94
C LYS A 267 17.36 -11.00 10.98
N VAL A 268 17.11 -9.69 10.97
CA VAL A 268 17.98 -8.75 10.27
C VAL A 268 19.38 -8.80 10.90
N GLY A 269 20.42 -8.88 10.07
CA GLY A 269 21.81 -9.09 10.47
C GLY A 269 22.24 -10.55 10.53
N GLU A 270 21.31 -11.50 10.38
CA GLU A 270 21.58 -12.95 10.34
C GLU A 270 21.22 -13.50 8.94
N ASN A 271 21.86 -14.61 8.54
CA ASN A 271 21.61 -15.31 7.26
C ASN A 271 21.61 -14.40 6.02
N GLY A 272 22.47 -13.37 6.00
CA GLY A 272 22.60 -12.45 4.86
C GLY A 272 21.48 -11.40 4.73
N ILE A 273 20.56 -11.31 5.70
CA ILE A 273 19.47 -10.33 5.67
C ILE A 273 19.97 -8.95 6.10
N MET A 274 19.89 -7.99 5.18
CA MET A 274 20.24 -6.59 5.41
C MET A 274 19.03 -5.78 5.89
N PRO A 275 19.23 -4.77 6.76
CA PRO A 275 18.15 -3.89 7.18
C PRO A 275 17.57 -3.12 6.00
N ASN A 276 16.28 -2.80 6.07
CA ASN A 276 15.57 -1.99 5.09
C ASN A 276 15.63 -2.50 3.63
N THR A 277 15.96 -3.77 3.47
CA THR A 277 16.02 -4.44 2.18
C THR A 277 14.82 -5.37 2.07
N TRP A 278 14.21 -5.39 0.89
CA TRP A 278 13.11 -6.28 0.58
C TRP A 278 13.65 -7.66 0.22
N TYR A 279 12.99 -8.72 0.70
CA TYR A 279 13.35 -10.10 0.40
C TYR A 279 12.14 -10.92 -0.03
N GLN A 280 12.40 -11.87 -0.92
CA GLN A 280 11.53 -12.99 -1.28
C GLN A 280 12.27 -14.30 -1.04
N LEU A 281 11.56 -15.44 -1.03
CA LEU A 281 12.19 -16.74 -1.15
C LEU A 281 12.19 -17.18 -2.62
N ASN A 282 13.27 -17.80 -3.07
CA ASN A 282 13.33 -18.48 -4.36
C ASN A 282 12.89 -19.95 -4.26
N GLU A 283 12.93 -20.66 -5.40
CA GLU A 283 12.57 -22.08 -5.51
C GLU A 283 13.43 -23.02 -4.66
N ASP A 284 14.66 -22.62 -4.34
CA ASP A 284 15.57 -23.36 -3.45
C ASP A 284 15.34 -23.06 -1.96
N GLY A 285 14.47 -22.10 -1.65
CA GLY A 285 14.18 -21.68 -0.28
C GLY A 285 15.26 -20.77 0.32
N GLU A 286 16.02 -20.08 -0.53
CA GLU A 286 16.99 -19.05 -0.15
C GLU A 286 16.36 -17.66 -0.17
N PHE A 287 16.84 -16.79 0.73
CA PHE A 287 16.43 -15.39 0.73
C PHE A 287 17.12 -14.63 -0.41
N VAL A 288 16.33 -14.04 -1.30
CA VAL A 288 16.82 -13.24 -2.42
C VAL A 288 16.40 -11.79 -2.20
N ALA A 289 17.38 -10.88 -2.23
CA ALA A 289 17.11 -9.45 -2.16
C ALA A 289 16.34 -9.01 -3.42
N CYS A 290 15.31 -8.20 -3.21
CA CYS A 290 14.52 -7.57 -4.26
C CYS A 290 14.41 -6.06 -3.97
N GLU A 291 14.05 -5.28 -4.98
CA GLU A 291 13.69 -3.86 -4.82
C GLU A 291 12.18 -3.71 -4.63
#